data_AF-A0A8H7XQB5-F1
#
_entry.id   AF-A0A8H7XQB5-F1
#
_cell.length_a   1.000
_cell.length_b   1.000
_cell.length_c   1.000
_cell.angle_alpha   90.00
_cell.angle_beta   90.00
_cell.angle_gamma   90.00
#
_symmetry.space_group_name_H-M   'P 1'
#
loop_
_entity.id
_entity.type
_entity.pdbx_description
1 polymer ?
#
loop_
_entity_poly.entity_id
_entity_poly.type
_entity_poly.pdbx_seq_one_letter_code
_entity_poly.pdbx_strand_id
1 'polypeptide(L)'
;MVRGRPTRGGSARKSKNQKTETVTDEKFASLKPFGSFVVSDPETNEGHKFKKEDNVAILPHGRDPGNHIEDEEYWIAKIKDIRAELHEDGSNTVWARVQWFYSADDVASVIKSFDKSTIGKYEKIFSDHYDYVGPESFNAIIPMAKFYENDPEPPYIPWDKFYRRYTFEYKARMLKPKPGSSSCMCKQPYNPNDTSRTSLMHFCPRPSCRRAYHHRCLLASKSKESATTFVSGNSSQATVSDIPKKRKRGERGSLLSDSTKSTPDYSEGNLTPSNPIFSRSFRLLSCSPDTDETINLQSLIPLTVQSPTELNEAEEIVISRPAMKKRKGRRSVIKNHVPSAPPRRPKQTIVEALGSVPFELLHIAEQPLVRGAAFANGGISGNIAFVTRARRLLYKLLQGEPMPERWEDEIFVQGEGADLTNAIVKIGASQRPFPPFVCPNCKSAI
;
A
#
# COMPACT_ATOMS: atom_id res chain seq x y z
N MET A 1 -13.65 -7.12 37.45
CA MET A 1 -13.52 -5.64 37.42
C MET A 1 -14.61 -5.06 36.53
N VAL A 2 -15.45 -4.14 37.02
CA VAL A 2 -16.56 -3.54 36.23
C VAL A 2 -16.26 -2.09 35.88
N ARG A 3 -15.32 -1.90 34.95
CA ARG A 3 -15.50 -1.08 33.75
C ARG A 3 -14.82 -1.83 32.61
N GLY A 4 -15.58 -2.79 32.08
CA GLY A 4 -15.34 -3.26 30.73
C GLY A 4 -16.03 -2.30 29.77
N ARG A 5 -15.59 -2.33 28.52
CA ARG A 5 -16.34 -1.82 27.37
C ARG A 5 -17.85 -1.94 27.58
N PRO A 6 -18.68 -0.91 27.30
CA PRO A 6 -20.12 -0.96 27.57
C PRO A 6 -20.70 -2.24 26.97
N THR A 7 -21.08 -3.17 27.84
CA THR A 7 -21.54 -4.49 27.44
C THR A 7 -22.81 -4.31 26.61
N ARG A 8 -22.87 -4.97 25.44
CA ARG A 8 -24.14 -5.18 24.71
C ARG A 8 -25.20 -5.57 25.72
N GLY A 9 -26.35 -4.87 25.71
CA GLY A 9 -27.38 -4.85 26.76
C GLY A 9 -28.07 -6.19 27.08
N GLY A 10 -27.30 -7.22 27.44
CA GLY A 10 -27.79 -8.44 28.04
C GLY A 10 -28.08 -8.18 29.51
N SER A 11 -29.32 -8.45 29.92
CA SER A 11 -29.74 -8.47 31.32
C SER A 11 -29.03 -9.60 32.08
N ALA A 12 -27.77 -9.40 32.44
CA ALA A 12 -27.05 -10.31 33.33
C ALA A 12 -27.73 -10.28 34.71
N ARG A 13 -28.15 -11.46 35.20
CA ARG A 13 -28.62 -11.66 36.57
C ARG A 13 -27.57 -11.12 37.54
N LYS A 14 -27.93 -10.05 38.26
CA LYS A 14 -27.08 -9.42 39.29
C LYS A 14 -26.73 -10.46 40.36
N SER A 15 -25.52 -11.02 40.32
CA SER A 15 -24.92 -11.61 41.51
C SER A 15 -24.72 -10.47 42.52
N LYS A 16 -25.28 -10.63 43.72
CA LYS A 16 -25.10 -9.66 44.80
C LYS A 16 -23.66 -9.75 45.31
N ASN A 17 -23.02 -8.58 45.44
CA ASN A 17 -21.97 -8.26 46.42
C ASN A 17 -20.48 -8.45 46.12
N GLN A 18 -19.99 -8.10 44.92
CA GLN A 18 -18.64 -7.54 44.83
C GLN A 18 -18.69 -6.17 44.16
N LYS A 19 -18.61 -5.12 44.98
CA LYS A 19 -18.45 -3.74 44.51
C LYS A 19 -17.02 -3.61 43.99
N THR A 20 -16.81 -3.82 42.70
CA THR A 20 -15.51 -3.56 42.08
C THR A 20 -15.23 -2.07 42.15
N GLU A 21 -14.17 -1.69 42.85
CA GLU A 21 -13.72 -0.31 42.93
C GLU A 21 -13.31 0.17 41.53
N THR A 22 -13.91 1.26 41.06
CA THR A 22 -13.58 1.85 39.77
C THR A 22 -12.62 3.00 40.01
N VAL A 23 -11.41 2.94 39.42
CA VAL A 23 -10.43 4.03 39.50
C VAL A 23 -10.98 5.27 38.76
N THR A 24 -11.01 6.42 39.43
CA THR A 24 -11.38 7.71 38.81
C THR A 24 -10.15 8.39 38.22
N ASP A 25 -10.37 9.38 37.35
CA ASP A 25 -9.27 10.16 36.75
C ASP A 25 -8.41 10.86 37.80
N GLU A 26 -9.03 11.36 38.87
CA GLU A 26 -8.32 12.03 39.98
C GLU A 26 -7.51 11.03 40.80
N LYS A 27 -8.08 9.87 41.14
CA LYS A 27 -7.35 8.79 41.83
C LYS A 27 -6.18 8.32 40.98
N PHE A 28 -6.39 8.09 39.68
CA PHE A 28 -5.31 7.68 38.79
C PHE A 28 -4.20 8.74 38.70
N ALA A 29 -4.56 10.03 38.64
CA ALA A 29 -3.61 11.13 38.58
C ALA A 29 -2.71 11.25 39.82
N SER A 30 -3.17 10.81 41.00
CA SER A 30 -2.37 10.79 42.22
C SER A 30 -1.42 9.57 42.32
N LEU A 31 -1.64 8.52 41.53
CA LEU A 31 -0.77 7.34 41.51
C LEU A 31 0.61 7.64 40.91
N LYS A 32 1.63 6.91 41.37
CA LYS A 32 3.02 7.06 40.91
C LYS A 32 3.17 6.55 39.47
N PRO A 33 3.77 7.31 38.55
CA PRO A 33 3.94 6.89 37.15
C PRO A 33 5.07 5.88 36.95
N PHE A 34 4.86 4.95 36.03
CA PHE A 34 5.82 3.93 35.60
C PHE A 34 5.92 3.88 34.07
N GLY A 35 7.03 3.32 33.55
CA GLY A 35 7.24 3.15 32.10
C GLY A 35 6.75 1.80 31.55
N SER A 36 6.65 0.79 32.43
CA SER A 36 6.30 -0.59 32.07
C SER A 36 5.85 -1.39 33.29
N PHE A 37 5.14 -2.49 33.06
CA PHE A 37 4.88 -3.53 34.07
C PHE A 37 5.13 -4.92 33.46
N VAL A 38 5.19 -5.94 34.30
CA VAL A 38 5.36 -7.34 33.89
C VAL A 38 4.17 -8.14 34.42
N VAL A 39 3.59 -8.99 33.57
CA VAL A 39 2.57 -9.97 33.94
C VAL A 39 3.21 -11.34 33.85
N SER A 40 3.22 -12.07 34.96
CA SER A 40 3.73 -13.44 34.98
C SER A 40 2.62 -14.39 34.56
N ASP A 41 2.92 -15.25 33.59
CA ASP A 41 2.05 -16.37 33.23
C ASP A 41 2.18 -17.47 34.30
N PRO A 42 1.08 -17.88 34.96
CA PRO A 42 1.13 -18.90 36.01
C PRO A 42 1.54 -20.29 35.49
N GLU A 43 1.35 -20.60 34.20
CA GLU A 43 1.66 -21.91 33.64
C GLU A 43 3.13 -22.04 33.25
N THR A 44 3.68 -21.01 32.60
CA THR A 44 5.07 -21.01 32.11
C THR A 44 6.05 -20.35 33.07
N ASN A 45 5.56 -19.56 34.03
CA ASN A 45 6.35 -18.67 34.89
C ASN A 45 7.20 -17.65 34.09
N GLU A 46 6.86 -17.42 32.82
CA GLU A 46 7.49 -16.39 32.00
C GLU A 46 6.82 -15.02 32.24
N GLY A 47 7.64 -13.98 32.32
CA GLY A 47 7.17 -12.61 32.52
C GLY A 47 7.01 -11.87 31.21
N HIS A 48 5.77 -11.50 30.86
CA HIS A 48 5.48 -10.66 29.70
C HIS A 48 5.53 -9.18 30.08
N LYS A 49 6.45 -8.42 29.47
CA LYS A 49 6.65 -6.99 29.74
C LYS A 49 5.81 -6.12 28.81
N PHE A 50 4.97 -5.27 29.39
CA PHE A 50 4.14 -4.29 28.68
C PHE A 50 4.64 -2.86 28.94
N LYS A 51 4.65 -2.01 27.91
CA LYS A 51 5.17 -0.64 27.95
C LYS A 51 4.13 0.37 27.46
N LYS A 52 4.37 1.66 27.73
CA LYS A 52 3.57 2.74 27.14
C LYS A 52 3.62 2.68 25.61
N GLU A 53 2.51 3.03 24.98
CA GLU A 53 2.27 3.00 23.54
C GLU A 53 2.23 1.63 22.86
N ASP A 54 2.40 0.52 23.60
CA ASP A 54 2.11 -0.82 23.08
C ASP A 54 0.62 -0.95 22.77
N ASN A 55 0.29 -1.64 21.67
CA ASN A 55 -1.07 -2.12 21.46
C ASN A 55 -1.15 -3.53 22.05
N VAL A 56 -2.23 -3.82 22.75
CA VAL A 56 -2.38 -5.02 23.56
C VAL A 56 -3.71 -5.70 23.34
N ALA A 57 -3.71 -7.03 23.45
CA ALA A 57 -4.91 -7.83 23.61
C ALA A 57 -5.27 -7.89 25.10
N ILE A 58 -6.54 -7.65 25.39
CA ILE A 58 -7.14 -7.61 26.73
C ILE A 58 -8.28 -8.62 26.75
N LEU A 59 -8.32 -9.44 27.79
CA LEU A 59 -9.33 -10.47 27.97
C LEU A 59 -10.72 -9.82 28.14
N PRO A 60 -11.72 -10.21 27.33
CA PRO A 60 -13.08 -9.68 27.47
C PRO A 60 -13.70 -10.02 28.83
N HIS A 61 -14.53 -9.13 29.36
CA HIS A 61 -15.20 -9.34 30.63
C HIS A 61 -16.02 -10.63 30.66
N GLY A 62 -15.87 -11.43 31.73
CA GLY A 62 -16.62 -12.67 31.95
C GLY A 62 -16.08 -13.88 31.18
N ARG A 63 -14.90 -13.74 30.57
CA ARG A 63 -14.12 -14.87 30.08
C ARG A 63 -13.02 -15.19 31.09
N ASP A 64 -12.79 -16.47 31.35
CA ASP A 64 -11.67 -16.90 32.19
C ASP A 64 -10.39 -17.05 31.35
N PRO A 65 -9.21 -16.72 31.92
CA PRO A 65 -7.92 -17.03 31.31
C PRO A 65 -7.79 -18.53 30.99
N GLY A 66 -7.05 -18.88 29.93
CA GLY A 66 -6.82 -20.26 29.51
C GLY A 66 -7.91 -20.87 28.62
N ASN A 67 -9.10 -20.26 28.54
CA ASN A 67 -10.08 -20.65 27.52
C ASN A 67 -9.58 -20.23 26.13
N HIS A 68 -9.71 -21.12 25.15
CA HIS A 68 -9.41 -20.81 23.76
C HIS A 68 -10.35 -19.69 23.27
N ILE A 69 -9.78 -18.53 22.97
CA ILE A 69 -10.46 -17.37 22.42
C ILE A 69 -9.74 -17.03 21.12
N GLU A 70 -10.50 -16.88 20.04
CA GLU A 70 -9.94 -16.45 18.76
C GLU A 70 -9.36 -15.04 18.92
N ASP A 71 -8.21 -14.77 18.28
CA ASP A 71 -7.48 -13.50 18.41
C ASP A 71 -8.40 -12.28 18.20
N GLU A 72 -9.31 -12.34 17.22
CA GLU A 72 -10.25 -11.27 16.91
C GLU A 72 -11.28 -10.94 18.01
N GLU A 73 -11.56 -11.88 18.91
CA GLU A 73 -12.51 -11.72 19.99
C GLU A 73 -11.92 -10.94 21.17
N TYR A 74 -10.59 -10.91 21.29
CA TYR A 74 -9.92 -10.09 22.29
C TYR A 74 -10.26 -8.61 22.10
N TRP A 75 -10.36 -7.90 23.23
CA TRP A 75 -10.44 -6.45 23.20
C TRP A 75 -9.05 -5.90 22.93
N ILE A 76 -8.94 -4.98 21.98
CA ILE A 76 -7.65 -4.40 21.62
C ILE A 76 -7.60 -2.98 22.17
N ALA A 77 -6.51 -2.62 22.83
CA ALA A 77 -6.30 -1.28 23.35
C ALA A 77 -4.86 -0.81 23.15
N LYS A 78 -4.63 0.50 23.22
CA LYS A 78 -3.30 1.10 23.27
C LYS A 78 -3.01 1.57 24.69
N ILE A 79 -1.88 1.17 25.26
CA ILE A 79 -1.48 1.65 26.59
C ILE A 79 -1.06 3.11 26.47
N LYS A 80 -1.67 3.98 27.26
CA LYS A 80 -1.40 5.42 27.25
C LYS A 80 -0.66 5.91 28.47
N ASP A 81 -0.99 5.36 29.63
CA ASP A 81 -0.26 5.65 30.86
C ASP A 81 -0.26 4.42 31.76
N ILE A 82 0.79 4.29 32.58
CA ILE A 82 0.96 3.19 33.53
C ILE A 82 1.30 3.82 34.87
N ARG A 83 0.53 3.47 35.89
CA ARG A 83 0.73 3.99 37.24
C ARG A 83 0.51 2.90 38.28
N ALA A 84 1.04 3.08 39.48
CA ALA A 84 0.81 2.16 40.58
C ALA A 84 0.61 2.89 41.91
N GLU A 85 -0.21 2.27 42.76
CA GLU A 85 -0.28 2.53 44.19
C GLU A 85 0.79 1.67 44.87
N LEU A 86 1.66 2.30 45.64
CA LEU A 86 2.72 1.62 46.39
C LEU A 86 2.19 1.31 47.79
N HIS A 87 2.24 0.04 48.20
CA HIS A 87 1.84 -0.38 49.53
C HIS A 87 3.05 -0.52 50.45
N GLU A 88 2.82 -0.42 51.76
CA GLU A 88 3.89 -0.50 52.78
C GLU A 88 4.54 -1.89 52.84
N ASP A 89 3.83 -2.94 52.42
CA ASP A 89 4.33 -4.32 52.33
C ASP A 89 5.24 -4.56 51.12
N GLY A 90 5.49 -3.52 50.30
CA GLY A 90 6.28 -3.58 49.08
C GLY A 90 5.52 -4.12 47.87
N SER A 91 4.24 -4.50 48.02
CA SER A 91 3.37 -4.83 46.90
C SER A 91 2.91 -3.57 46.18
N ASN A 92 2.54 -3.71 44.90
CA ASN A 92 2.10 -2.59 44.08
C ASN A 92 0.78 -2.95 43.39
N THR A 93 -0.22 -2.08 43.49
CA THR A 93 -1.43 -2.19 42.67
C THR A 93 -1.24 -1.36 41.40
N VAL A 94 -1.01 -2.04 40.28
CA VAL A 94 -0.77 -1.42 38.99
C VAL A 94 -2.09 -1.17 38.26
N TRP A 95 -2.18 -0.02 37.60
CA TRP A 95 -3.26 0.33 36.69
C TRP A 95 -2.70 0.89 35.40
N ALA A 96 -3.27 0.46 34.27
CA ALA A 96 -2.97 1.00 32.96
C ALA A 96 -4.17 1.81 32.46
N ARG A 97 -3.92 3.06 32.07
CA ARG A 97 -4.87 3.86 31.29
C ARG A 97 -4.72 3.46 29.83
N VAL A 98 -5.79 2.95 29.25
CA VAL A 98 -5.78 2.44 27.87
C VAL A 98 -6.72 3.25 26.97
N GLN A 99 -6.43 3.26 25.68
CA GLN A 99 -7.30 3.83 24.63
C GLN A 99 -7.81 2.71 23.74
N TRP A 100 -9.13 2.57 23.65
CA TRP A 100 -9.75 1.39 23.03
C TRP A 100 -9.68 1.42 21.50
N PHE A 101 -9.49 0.25 20.91
CA PHE A 101 -9.86 -0.03 19.53
C PHE A 101 -11.19 -0.78 19.49
N TYR A 102 -12.03 -0.42 18.53
CA TYR A 102 -13.38 -0.95 18.40
C TYR A 102 -13.51 -1.94 17.24
N SER A 103 -14.19 -3.06 17.47
CA SER A 103 -14.68 -3.91 16.38
C SER A 103 -15.84 -3.26 15.61
N ALA A 104 -16.18 -3.83 14.46
CA ALA A 104 -17.31 -3.40 13.64
C ALA A 104 -18.64 -3.43 14.41
N ASP A 105 -18.87 -4.47 15.20
CA ASP A 105 -20.11 -4.68 15.95
C ASP A 105 -20.33 -3.63 17.03
N ASP A 106 -19.25 -3.12 17.62
CA ASP A 106 -19.32 -2.14 18.69
C ASP A 106 -19.54 -0.74 18.14
N VAL A 107 -18.94 -0.41 17.00
CA VAL A 107 -19.27 0.84 16.30
C VAL A 107 -20.73 0.82 15.84
N ALA A 108 -21.22 -0.32 15.32
CA ALA A 108 -22.62 -0.49 14.95
C ALA A 108 -23.59 -0.34 16.15
N SER A 109 -23.15 -0.72 17.36
CA SER A 109 -23.96 -0.52 18.57
C SER A 109 -24.16 0.97 18.94
N VAL A 110 -23.24 1.84 18.50
CA VAL A 110 -23.29 3.30 18.76
C VAL A 110 -23.86 4.06 17.56
N ILE A 111 -23.45 3.71 16.35
CA ILE A 111 -23.89 4.29 15.08
C ILE A 111 -24.80 3.28 14.38
N LYS A 112 -26.12 3.41 14.54
CA LYS A 112 -27.10 2.47 13.97
C LYS A 112 -27.03 2.34 12.43
N SER A 113 -26.60 3.39 11.73
CA SER A 113 -26.47 3.41 10.26
C SER A 113 -25.14 2.86 9.74
N PHE A 114 -24.26 2.41 10.64
CA PHE A 114 -22.95 1.90 10.26
C PHE A 114 -23.04 0.50 9.65
N ASP A 115 -22.51 0.34 8.44
CA ASP A 115 -22.43 -0.96 7.78
C ASP A 115 -21.20 -1.74 8.25
N LYS A 116 -21.42 -2.61 9.22
CA LYS A 116 -20.37 -3.46 9.79
C LYS A 116 -19.76 -4.46 8.81
N SER A 117 -20.43 -4.78 7.70
CA SER A 117 -19.93 -5.75 6.72
C SER A 117 -18.69 -5.28 5.97
N THR A 118 -18.43 -3.97 6.00
CA THR A 118 -17.32 -3.31 5.31
C THR A 118 -15.99 -3.33 6.09
N ILE A 119 -16.02 -3.83 7.33
CA ILE A 119 -14.88 -3.88 8.24
C ILE A 119 -14.32 -5.31 8.25
N GLY A 120 -13.00 -5.43 8.06
CA GLY A 120 -12.31 -6.71 8.06
C GLY A 120 -12.38 -7.45 9.38
N LYS A 121 -12.19 -8.78 9.35
CA LYS A 121 -12.15 -9.67 10.53
C LYS A 121 -11.18 -9.17 11.61
N TYR A 122 -9.95 -8.85 11.19
CA TYR A 122 -8.89 -8.32 12.05
C TYR A 122 -8.78 -6.77 12.00
N GLU A 123 -9.79 -6.10 11.45
CA GLU A 123 -9.80 -4.64 11.43
C GLU A 123 -10.34 -4.09 12.75
N LYS A 124 -9.57 -3.19 13.37
CA LYS A 124 -10.01 -2.48 14.57
C LYS A 124 -10.00 -0.97 14.33
N ILE A 125 -10.96 -0.28 14.92
CA ILE A 125 -11.22 1.14 14.72
C ILE A 125 -10.72 1.90 15.94
N PHE A 126 -9.71 2.75 15.77
CA PHE A 126 -9.08 3.44 16.91
C PHE A 126 -9.98 4.53 17.47
N SER A 127 -10.35 4.48 18.76
CA SER A 127 -11.32 5.44 19.32
C SER A 127 -10.67 6.53 20.17
N ASP A 128 -11.40 7.59 20.49
CA ASP A 128 -11.08 8.58 21.54
C ASP A 128 -11.57 8.17 22.95
N HIS A 129 -11.96 6.90 23.13
CA HIS A 129 -12.45 6.38 24.40
C HIS A 129 -11.31 5.78 25.23
N TYR A 130 -11.24 6.20 26.50
CA TYR A 130 -10.24 5.78 27.48
C TYR A 130 -10.88 5.03 28.64
N ASP A 131 -10.14 4.11 29.24
CA ASP A 131 -10.55 3.40 30.46
C ASP A 131 -9.32 2.93 31.27
N TYR A 132 -9.57 2.34 32.44
CA TYR A 132 -8.54 1.82 33.35
C TYR A 132 -8.63 0.30 33.43
N VAL A 133 -7.51 -0.37 33.22
CA VAL A 133 -7.42 -1.83 33.19
C VAL A 133 -6.30 -2.30 34.12
N GLY A 134 -6.59 -3.34 34.92
CA GLY A 134 -5.60 -3.99 35.78
C GLY A 134 -4.67 -4.91 34.97
N PRO A 135 -3.44 -5.15 35.45
CA PRO A 135 -2.41 -5.91 34.72
C PRO A 135 -2.85 -7.35 34.40
N GLU A 136 -3.66 -7.97 35.23
CA GLU A 136 -4.15 -9.35 35.07
C GLU A 136 -5.07 -9.55 33.86
N SER A 137 -5.58 -8.47 33.27
CA SER A 137 -6.43 -8.55 32.07
C SER A 137 -5.63 -8.55 30.76
N PHE A 138 -4.32 -8.28 30.80
CA PHE A 138 -3.46 -8.17 29.62
C PHE A 138 -2.97 -9.55 29.17
N ASN A 139 -3.15 -9.86 27.88
CA ASN A 139 -2.81 -11.16 27.31
C ASN A 139 -1.51 -11.10 26.48
N ALA A 140 -1.47 -10.22 25.47
CA ALA A 140 -0.35 -10.18 24.51
C ALA A 140 -0.15 -8.78 23.93
N ILE A 141 1.07 -8.50 23.43
CA ILE A 141 1.35 -7.32 22.61
C ILE A 141 0.97 -7.64 21.16
N ILE A 142 0.17 -6.76 20.55
CA ILE A 142 -0.39 -6.95 19.22
C ILE A 142 0.23 -5.94 18.24
N PRO A 143 0.90 -6.39 17.17
CA PRO A 143 1.28 -5.51 16.08
C PRO A 143 0.01 -5.01 15.37
N MET A 144 -0.11 -3.69 15.23
CA MET A 144 -1.27 -3.04 14.63
C MET A 144 -0.84 -2.22 13.42
N ALA A 145 -1.08 -2.75 12.22
CA ALA A 145 -0.73 -2.04 10.98
C ALA A 145 -1.66 -0.84 10.76
N LYS A 146 -1.09 0.28 10.29
CA LYS A 146 -1.89 1.42 9.80
C LYS A 146 -2.08 1.25 8.31
N PHE A 147 -3.33 1.20 7.86
CA PHE A 147 -3.66 1.04 6.45
C PHE A 147 -4.33 2.31 5.92
N TYR A 148 -3.61 3.01 5.03
CA TYR A 148 -4.11 4.18 4.34
C TYR A 148 -4.52 3.79 2.92
N GLU A 149 -5.81 3.92 2.61
CA GLU A 149 -6.34 3.41 1.33
C GLU A 149 -5.82 4.14 0.08
N ASN A 150 -5.29 5.35 0.25
CA ASN A 150 -4.75 6.21 -0.81
C ASN A 150 -3.22 6.20 -0.86
N ASP A 151 -2.56 5.39 -0.03
CA ASP A 151 -1.12 5.25 -0.06
C ASP A 151 -0.71 4.40 -1.28
N PRO A 152 0.21 4.86 -2.14
CA PRO A 152 0.75 4.04 -3.22
C PRO A 152 1.71 2.95 -2.73
N GLU A 153 2.15 3.01 -1.46
CA GLU A 153 3.05 2.04 -0.84
C GLU A 153 2.53 1.58 0.53
N PRO A 154 1.31 1.04 0.61
CA PRO A 154 0.81 0.52 1.87
C PRO A 154 1.71 -0.65 2.33
N PRO A 155 1.96 -0.81 3.65
CA PRO A 155 2.67 -1.99 4.15
C PRO A 155 1.92 -3.25 3.74
N TYR A 156 2.63 -4.35 3.50
CA TYR A 156 1.96 -5.63 3.29
C TYR A 156 1.28 -6.09 4.58
N ILE A 157 -0.02 -6.35 4.51
CA ILE A 157 -0.83 -6.76 5.65
C ILE A 157 -1.44 -8.13 5.34
N PRO A 158 -0.93 -9.21 5.97
CA PRO A 158 -1.51 -10.54 5.87
C PRO A 158 -2.97 -10.59 6.36
N TRP A 159 -3.72 -11.63 5.96
CA TRP A 159 -5.13 -11.78 6.30
C TRP A 159 -5.41 -11.95 7.80
N ASP A 160 -4.44 -12.48 8.54
CA ASP A 160 -4.50 -12.82 9.96
C ASP A 160 -3.87 -11.73 10.86
N LYS A 161 -3.53 -10.57 10.32
CA LYS A 161 -2.91 -9.48 11.08
C LYS A 161 -3.89 -8.35 11.38
N PHE A 162 -3.77 -7.81 12.60
CA PHE A 162 -4.53 -6.65 13.00
C PHE A 162 -4.09 -5.39 12.26
N TYR A 163 -5.08 -4.63 11.81
CA TYR A 163 -4.86 -3.35 11.17
C TYR A 163 -5.98 -2.36 11.46
N ARG A 164 -5.74 -1.09 11.13
CA ARG A 164 -6.73 -0.02 11.27
C ARG A 164 -6.71 0.92 10.06
N ARG A 165 -7.91 1.33 9.62
CA ARG A 165 -8.11 2.40 8.62
C ARG A 165 -8.73 3.66 9.19
N TYR A 166 -9.54 3.51 10.24
CA TYR A 166 -10.41 4.57 10.74
C TYR A 166 -10.09 4.93 12.19
N THR A 167 -10.34 6.20 12.51
CA THR A 167 -10.48 6.71 13.87
C THR A 167 -11.96 6.93 14.16
N PHE A 168 -12.41 6.58 15.37
CA PHE A 168 -13.78 6.74 15.85
C PHE A 168 -13.84 7.78 16.96
N GLU A 169 -14.51 8.89 16.70
CA GLU A 169 -14.84 9.89 17.71
C GLU A 169 -16.12 9.42 18.40
N TYR A 170 -15.99 8.67 19.50
CA TYR A 170 -17.06 7.94 20.17
C TYR A 170 -18.18 8.89 20.60
N LYS A 171 -17.83 10.03 21.20
CA LYS A 171 -18.80 11.06 21.64
C LYS A 171 -19.49 11.74 20.45
N ALA A 172 -18.74 12.06 19.40
CA ALA A 172 -19.28 12.67 18.17
C ALA A 172 -19.99 11.67 17.25
N ARG A 173 -19.86 10.36 17.53
CA ARG A 173 -20.40 9.25 16.76
C ARG A 173 -19.98 9.31 15.28
N MET A 174 -18.71 9.63 15.03
CA MET A 174 -18.20 9.88 13.69
C MET A 174 -16.90 9.11 13.40
N LEU A 175 -16.79 8.58 12.18
CA LEU A 175 -15.59 7.92 11.68
C LEU A 175 -14.77 8.87 10.80
N LYS A 176 -13.45 8.86 10.99
CA LYS A 176 -12.48 9.63 10.21
C LYS A 176 -11.43 8.70 9.58
N PRO A 177 -11.21 8.74 8.26
CA PRO A 177 -12.07 9.39 7.27
C PRO A 177 -13.47 8.74 7.20
N LYS A 178 -14.44 9.42 6.57
CA LYS A 178 -15.76 8.82 6.33
C LYS A 178 -15.60 7.59 5.42
N PRO A 179 -16.13 6.41 5.79
CA PRO A 179 -16.04 5.22 4.94
C PRO A 179 -16.50 5.51 3.51
N GLY A 180 -15.65 5.14 2.54
CA GLY A 180 -15.91 5.32 1.11
C GLY A 180 -15.65 6.71 0.54
N SER A 181 -15.18 7.69 1.34
CA SER A 181 -14.87 9.04 0.84
C SER A 181 -13.69 9.05 -0.13
N SER A 182 -12.67 8.23 0.13
CA SER A 182 -11.45 8.08 -0.67
C SER A 182 -11.51 6.91 -1.66
N SER A 183 -12.65 6.24 -1.80
CA SER A 183 -12.77 5.00 -2.57
C SER A 183 -13.37 5.22 -3.97
N CYS A 184 -13.94 4.17 -4.54
CA CYS A 184 -14.51 4.08 -5.87
C CYS A 184 -15.59 5.16 -6.15
N MET A 185 -15.93 5.37 -7.42
CA MET A 185 -17.02 6.26 -7.85
C MET A 185 -18.40 5.90 -7.24
N CYS A 186 -18.62 4.65 -6.82
CA CYS A 186 -19.85 4.23 -6.17
C CYS A 186 -19.93 4.64 -4.68
N LYS A 187 -18.86 5.25 -4.12
CA LYS A 187 -18.74 5.67 -2.72
C LYS A 187 -18.86 4.53 -1.70
N GLN A 188 -18.80 3.27 -2.15
CA GLN A 188 -18.72 2.12 -1.26
C GLN A 188 -17.28 1.95 -0.79
N PRO A 189 -17.03 1.74 0.52
CA PRO A 189 -15.69 1.49 1.03
C PRO A 189 -15.12 0.18 0.49
N TYR A 190 -13.80 0.03 0.58
CA TYR A 190 -13.16 -1.26 0.35
C TYR A 190 -13.64 -2.28 1.40
N ASN A 191 -14.11 -3.46 0.96
CA ASN A 191 -14.39 -4.59 1.82
C ASN A 191 -13.32 -5.67 1.64
N PRO A 192 -12.46 -5.90 2.64
CA PRO A 192 -11.40 -6.91 2.57
C PRO A 192 -11.95 -8.34 2.61
N ASN A 193 -13.15 -8.58 3.14
CA ASN A 193 -13.72 -9.93 3.27
C ASN A 193 -14.46 -10.39 2.01
N ASP A 194 -14.67 -9.50 1.02
CA ASP A 194 -15.43 -9.81 -0.18
C ASP A 194 -14.54 -10.56 -1.19
N THR A 195 -14.77 -11.88 -1.32
CA THR A 195 -14.02 -12.77 -2.21
C THR A 195 -14.48 -12.70 -3.67
N SER A 196 -15.51 -11.91 -3.98
CA SER A 196 -16.02 -11.78 -5.35
C SER A 196 -14.97 -11.16 -6.27
N ARG A 197 -14.75 -11.75 -7.44
CA ARG A 197 -13.92 -11.13 -8.49
C ARG A 197 -14.40 -9.72 -8.87
N THR A 198 -15.69 -9.43 -8.67
CA THR A 198 -16.29 -8.14 -9.00
C THR A 198 -16.03 -7.04 -7.97
N SER A 199 -15.68 -7.42 -6.73
CA SER A 199 -15.36 -6.51 -5.62
C SER A 199 -13.87 -6.17 -5.55
N LEU A 200 -13.01 -6.91 -6.26
CA LEU A 200 -11.61 -6.56 -6.47
C LEU A 200 -11.48 -5.08 -6.88
N MET A 201 -10.57 -4.34 -6.25
CA MET A 201 -10.34 -2.93 -6.56
C MET A 201 -9.03 -2.73 -7.31
N HIS A 202 -9.05 -1.91 -8.35
CA HIS A 202 -7.89 -1.46 -9.13
C HIS A 202 -7.45 -0.09 -8.64
N PHE A 203 -6.17 0.08 -8.31
CA PHE A 203 -5.61 1.30 -7.75
C PHE A 203 -4.97 2.17 -8.83
N CYS A 204 -5.36 3.44 -8.87
CA CYS A 204 -4.71 4.43 -9.72
C CYS A 204 -3.50 5.04 -8.99
N PRO A 205 -2.26 4.82 -9.48
CA PRO A 205 -1.05 5.24 -8.77
C PRO A 205 -0.76 6.75 -8.90
N ARG A 206 -1.43 7.44 -9.84
CA ARG A 206 -1.21 8.84 -10.16
C ARG A 206 -1.37 9.73 -8.91
N PRO A 207 -0.40 10.61 -8.54
CA PRO A 207 -0.45 11.43 -7.33
C PRO A 207 -1.74 12.24 -7.15
N SER A 208 -2.24 12.86 -8.22
CA SER A 208 -3.50 13.62 -8.22
C SER A 208 -4.76 12.77 -8.00
N CYS A 209 -4.67 11.45 -8.18
CA CYS A 209 -5.82 10.56 -8.10
C CYS A 209 -5.77 9.69 -6.84
N ARG A 210 -4.77 8.79 -6.71
CA ARG A 210 -4.60 7.85 -5.58
C ARG A 210 -5.90 7.22 -5.06
N ARG A 211 -6.72 6.71 -5.99
CA ARG A 211 -8.03 6.12 -5.72
C ARG A 211 -8.11 4.71 -6.22
N ALA A 212 -8.82 3.87 -5.47
CA ALA A 212 -9.14 2.51 -5.85
C ALA A 212 -10.56 2.42 -6.43
N TYR A 213 -10.74 1.63 -7.48
CA TYR A 213 -12.02 1.45 -8.17
C TYR A 213 -12.41 -0.01 -8.22
N HIS A 214 -13.64 -0.34 -7.81
CA HIS A 214 -14.15 -1.70 -7.95
C HIS A 214 -14.15 -2.11 -9.43
N HIS A 215 -13.76 -3.35 -9.69
CA HIS A 215 -13.72 -3.95 -11.02
C HIS A 215 -15.07 -3.82 -11.74
N ARG A 216 -16.18 -4.12 -11.05
CA ARG A 216 -17.53 -3.93 -11.59
C ARG A 216 -17.85 -2.48 -11.97
N CYS A 217 -17.36 -1.51 -11.21
CA CYS A 217 -17.62 -0.10 -11.48
C CYS A 217 -16.85 0.38 -12.71
N LEU A 218 -15.61 -0.10 -12.91
CA LEU A 218 -14.83 0.19 -14.11
C LEU A 218 -15.47 -0.40 -15.38
N LEU A 219 -16.04 -1.60 -15.27
CA LEU A 219 -16.81 -2.19 -16.37
C LEU A 219 -18.07 -1.36 -16.67
N ALA A 220 -18.83 -0.99 -15.64
CA ALA A 220 -20.04 -0.19 -15.78
C ALA A 220 -19.76 1.21 -16.35
N SER A 221 -18.62 1.82 -16.02
CA SER A 221 -18.20 3.12 -16.54
C SER A 221 -17.59 3.07 -17.95
N LYS A 222 -17.58 1.88 -18.59
CA LYS A 222 -16.91 1.65 -19.89
C LYS A 222 -15.44 2.10 -19.89
N SER A 223 -14.78 1.95 -18.74
CA SER A 223 -13.36 2.26 -18.57
C SER A 223 -12.44 1.18 -19.13
N LYS A 224 -12.99 0.10 -19.69
CA LYS A 224 -12.21 -0.92 -20.39
C LYS A 224 -11.56 -0.28 -21.62
N GLU A 225 -10.26 -0.48 -21.78
CA GLU A 225 -9.55 0.02 -22.94
C GLU A 225 -10.01 -0.70 -24.21
N SER A 226 -10.42 0.06 -25.23
CA SER A 226 -10.71 -0.49 -26.55
C SER A 226 -9.38 -0.75 -27.26
N ALA A 227 -9.16 -2.00 -27.67
CA ALA A 227 -7.95 -2.44 -28.39
C ALA A 227 -7.66 -1.62 -29.66
N THR A 228 -8.65 -0.89 -30.17
CA THR A 228 -8.58 -0.06 -31.38
C THR A 228 -7.91 1.31 -31.20
N THR A 229 -7.55 1.71 -29.98
CA THR A 229 -7.03 3.07 -29.69
C THR A 229 -5.50 3.09 -29.55
N PHE A 230 -4.79 2.52 -30.52
CA PHE A 230 -3.38 2.85 -30.76
C PHE A 230 -3.33 4.18 -31.51
N VAL A 231 -3.36 5.27 -30.75
CA VAL A 231 -3.12 6.60 -31.29
C VAL A 231 -1.66 6.63 -31.74
N SER A 232 -1.43 6.56 -33.06
CA SER A 232 -0.15 6.95 -33.65
C SER A 232 0.20 8.35 -33.13
N GLY A 233 1.29 8.45 -32.37
CA GLY A 233 1.75 9.64 -31.67
C GLY A 233 2.28 10.74 -32.60
N ASN A 234 1.52 11.13 -33.62
CA ASN A 234 1.73 12.35 -34.38
C ASN A 234 0.49 13.24 -34.20
N SER A 235 0.40 13.93 -33.06
CA SER A 235 -0.60 14.99 -32.88
C SER A 235 0.11 16.34 -32.87
N SER A 236 0.27 16.90 -34.06
CA SER A 236 0.42 18.34 -34.26
C SER A 236 -0.85 19.02 -33.76
N GLN A 237 -0.70 20.12 -33.02
CA GLN A 237 -1.79 20.98 -32.59
C GLN A 237 -2.70 21.34 -33.77
N ALA A 238 -3.96 20.90 -33.73
CA ALA A 238 -4.98 21.28 -34.70
C ALA A 238 -6.15 21.95 -33.95
N THR A 239 -6.45 23.17 -34.41
CA THR A 239 -7.50 24.08 -33.97
C THR A 239 -8.90 23.52 -34.21
N VAL A 240 -9.79 23.76 -33.25
CA VAL A 240 -11.20 23.37 -33.23
C VAL A 240 -12.01 24.25 -34.19
N SER A 241 -12.75 23.64 -35.11
CA SER A 241 -13.92 24.25 -35.75
C SER A 241 -15.03 23.21 -35.95
N ASP A 242 -16.20 23.54 -35.42
CA ASP A 242 -17.45 22.80 -35.37
C ASP A 242 -18.08 22.47 -36.73
N ILE A 243 -18.69 21.27 -36.87
CA ILE A 243 -19.97 21.02 -37.58
C ILE A 243 -20.66 19.75 -37.01
N PRO A 244 -21.97 19.76 -36.67
CA PRO A 244 -22.72 18.57 -36.30
C PRO A 244 -23.38 17.91 -37.53
N LYS A 245 -23.14 16.60 -37.76
CA LYS A 245 -23.91 15.78 -38.71
C LYS A 245 -24.72 14.70 -37.99
N LYS A 246 -26.05 14.84 -38.06
CA LYS A 246 -27.05 13.82 -37.73
C LYS A 246 -26.81 12.56 -38.56
N ARG A 247 -26.76 11.39 -37.92
CA ARG A 247 -26.92 10.10 -38.62
C ARG A 247 -27.86 9.15 -37.91
N LYS A 248 -28.50 8.37 -38.78
CA LYS A 248 -29.78 7.67 -38.73
C LYS A 248 -29.61 6.28 -38.10
N ARG A 249 -30.60 5.87 -37.31
CA ARG A 249 -30.75 4.57 -36.63
C ARG A 249 -31.00 3.46 -37.66
N GLY A 250 -30.27 2.35 -37.57
CA GLY A 250 -30.46 1.12 -38.34
C GLY A 250 -30.29 -0.10 -37.43
N GLU A 251 -31.29 -0.97 -37.43
CA GLU A 251 -31.41 -2.22 -36.65
C GLU A 251 -30.74 -3.44 -37.33
N ARG A 252 -30.70 -4.54 -36.56
CA ARG A 252 -30.35 -5.94 -36.88
C ARG A 252 -28.86 -6.29 -36.77
N GLY A 253 -28.46 -7.45 -36.27
CA GLY A 253 -29.19 -8.65 -35.88
C GLY A 253 -28.27 -9.61 -35.10
N SER A 254 -28.89 -10.51 -34.36
CA SER A 254 -28.29 -11.54 -33.50
C SER A 254 -27.75 -12.71 -34.32
N LEU A 255 -26.51 -13.13 -34.08
CA LEU A 255 -26.04 -14.49 -34.38
C LEU A 255 -25.12 -14.99 -33.25
N LEU A 256 -25.59 -16.08 -32.63
CA LEU A 256 -24.85 -16.97 -31.72
C LEU A 256 -23.93 -17.87 -32.55
N SER A 257 -22.70 -18.09 -32.09
CA SER A 257 -21.92 -19.26 -32.48
C SER A 257 -21.11 -19.76 -31.27
N ASP A 258 -21.34 -21.03 -30.95
CA ASP A 258 -20.57 -21.83 -30.00
C ASP A 258 -19.20 -22.19 -30.58
N SER A 259 -18.17 -22.10 -29.76
CA SER A 259 -16.86 -22.66 -30.10
C SER A 259 -16.20 -23.23 -28.85
N THR A 260 -16.09 -24.56 -28.86
CA THR A 260 -15.38 -25.41 -27.91
C THR A 260 -13.88 -25.09 -27.92
N LYS A 261 -13.31 -24.86 -26.74
CA LYS A 261 -11.88 -24.57 -26.55
C LYS A 261 -11.17 -25.75 -25.89
N SER A 262 -10.21 -26.31 -26.62
CA SER A 262 -9.11 -27.11 -26.10
C SER A 262 -8.13 -26.25 -25.30
N THR A 263 -7.58 -26.83 -24.24
CA THR A 263 -6.56 -26.26 -23.33
C THR A 263 -5.16 -26.41 -23.95
N PRO A 264 -4.33 -25.34 -24.01
CA PRO A 264 -2.94 -25.46 -24.36
C PRO A 264 -2.07 -25.64 -23.11
N ASP A 265 -1.11 -26.56 -23.25
CA ASP A 265 -0.06 -26.89 -22.29
C ASP A 265 1.06 -25.84 -22.36
N TYR A 266 1.48 -25.30 -21.22
CA TYR A 266 2.53 -24.28 -21.13
C TYR A 266 3.90 -24.96 -21.05
N SER A 267 4.49 -25.22 -22.21
CA SER A 267 5.94 -25.42 -22.35
C SER A 267 6.60 -24.10 -22.77
N GLU A 268 7.83 -23.88 -22.32
CA GLU A 268 8.68 -22.71 -22.56
C GLU A 268 8.82 -22.39 -24.06
N GLY A 269 7.87 -21.61 -24.59
CA GLY A 269 7.82 -21.21 -25.99
C GLY A 269 8.51 -19.87 -26.23
N ASN A 270 9.59 -19.92 -27.03
CA ASN A 270 10.34 -18.81 -27.61
C ASN A 270 9.58 -17.48 -27.77
N LEU A 271 9.99 -16.46 -27.01
CA LEU A 271 9.55 -15.07 -27.15
C LEU A 271 10.24 -14.42 -28.35
N THR A 272 9.64 -14.49 -29.54
CA THR A 272 10.04 -13.64 -30.66
C THR A 272 9.37 -12.26 -30.58
N PRO A 273 10.10 -11.14 -30.77
CA PRO A 273 9.63 -9.77 -30.55
C PRO A 273 8.55 -9.23 -31.52
N SER A 274 7.96 -10.06 -32.38
CA SER A 274 6.91 -9.67 -33.34
C SER A 274 5.47 -9.77 -32.81
N ASN A 275 5.27 -10.15 -31.54
CA ASN A 275 3.94 -10.38 -30.98
C ASN A 275 3.32 -9.10 -30.34
N PRO A 276 2.05 -8.74 -30.62
CA PRO A 276 1.36 -7.57 -30.07
C PRO A 276 1.10 -7.60 -28.55
N ILE A 277 1.62 -8.60 -27.84
CA ILE A 277 1.50 -8.75 -26.38
C ILE A 277 2.26 -7.62 -25.64
N PHE A 278 3.35 -7.12 -26.23
CA PHE A 278 4.10 -5.98 -25.69
C PHE A 278 3.22 -4.74 -25.48
N SER A 279 2.21 -4.52 -26.30
CA SER A 279 1.46 -3.25 -26.31
C SER A 279 0.75 -2.94 -25.00
N ARG A 280 0.42 -3.96 -24.22
CA ARG A 280 -0.38 -3.83 -23.01
C ARG A 280 0.48 -3.53 -21.79
N SER A 281 1.53 -4.33 -21.59
CA SER A 281 2.48 -4.19 -20.49
C SER A 281 3.12 -2.79 -20.47
N PHE A 282 3.49 -2.27 -21.64
CA PHE A 282 4.08 -0.94 -21.77
C PHE A 282 3.20 0.22 -21.29
N ARG A 283 1.86 0.12 -21.38
CA ARG A 283 0.98 1.19 -20.89
C ARG A 283 0.85 1.23 -19.38
N LEU A 284 0.91 0.07 -18.71
CA LEU A 284 0.94 0.05 -17.24
C LEU A 284 2.25 0.64 -16.74
N LEU A 285 3.34 0.39 -17.46
CA LEU A 285 4.65 0.98 -17.19
C LEU A 285 4.71 2.49 -17.47
N SER A 286 3.81 3.10 -18.25
CA SER A 286 3.83 4.55 -18.46
C SER A 286 3.14 5.35 -17.33
N CYS A 287 2.47 4.67 -16.40
CA CYS A 287 1.78 5.29 -15.27
C CYS A 287 2.66 5.31 -14.04
N SER A 288 3.38 6.43 -13.87
CA SER A 288 4.26 6.62 -12.72
C SER A 288 3.48 6.89 -11.43
N PRO A 289 3.93 6.33 -10.30
CA PRO A 289 3.39 6.66 -8.98
C PRO A 289 3.85 8.03 -8.46
N ASP A 290 4.84 8.66 -9.09
CA ASP A 290 5.53 9.87 -8.60
C ASP A 290 5.21 11.13 -9.38
N THR A 291 4.71 10.98 -10.61
CA THR A 291 4.33 12.13 -11.44
C THR A 291 2.92 11.96 -11.97
N ASP A 292 2.23 13.09 -12.11
CA ASP A 292 0.99 13.14 -12.84
C ASP A 292 1.23 13.05 -14.36
N GLU A 293 2.41 13.37 -14.87
CA GLU A 293 2.65 13.32 -16.31
C GLU A 293 2.72 11.88 -16.81
N THR A 294 2.13 11.62 -17.98
CA THR A 294 2.30 10.33 -18.66
C THR A 294 3.75 10.20 -19.07
N ILE A 295 4.46 9.23 -18.52
CA ILE A 295 5.86 9.04 -18.84
C ILE A 295 5.97 8.41 -20.23
N ASN A 296 6.67 9.11 -21.13
CA ASN A 296 7.16 8.48 -22.35
C ASN A 296 8.42 7.68 -21.99
N LEU A 297 8.31 6.34 -21.94
CA LEU A 297 9.45 5.49 -21.56
C LEU A 297 10.67 5.70 -22.47
N GLN A 298 10.44 6.08 -23.74
CA GLN A 298 11.52 6.37 -24.67
C GLN A 298 12.28 7.66 -24.32
N SER A 299 11.63 8.63 -23.65
CA SER A 299 12.31 9.85 -23.21
C SER A 299 13.07 9.69 -21.91
N LEU A 300 12.82 8.61 -21.14
CA LEU A 300 13.57 8.31 -19.93
C LEU A 300 14.97 7.77 -20.22
N ILE A 301 15.15 7.08 -21.35
CA ILE A 301 16.44 6.53 -21.77
C ILE A 301 17.39 7.70 -22.01
N PRO A 302 18.46 7.86 -21.21
CA PRO A 302 19.39 8.94 -21.38
C PRO A 302 19.86 8.95 -22.82
N LEU A 303 19.81 10.12 -23.45
CA LEU A 303 20.58 10.38 -24.64
C LEU A 303 22.06 10.48 -24.21
N THR A 304 22.63 9.34 -23.82
CA THR A 304 24.00 9.11 -23.32
C THR A 304 24.71 10.38 -22.82
N VAL A 305 24.54 10.71 -21.54
CA VAL A 305 25.50 11.57 -20.86
C VAL A 305 26.76 10.74 -20.66
N GLN A 306 27.89 11.29 -21.06
CA GLN A 306 29.21 10.66 -20.93
C GLN A 306 29.35 10.10 -19.52
N SER A 307 29.63 8.80 -19.38
CA SER A 307 30.26 8.29 -18.17
C SER A 307 31.49 9.17 -17.94
N PRO A 308 31.74 9.72 -16.73
CA PRO A 308 32.97 10.44 -16.46
C PRO A 308 34.08 9.49 -16.86
N THR A 309 34.73 9.81 -17.98
CA THR A 309 35.94 9.11 -18.38
C THR A 309 36.84 9.29 -17.20
N GLU A 310 37.26 8.18 -16.58
CA GLU A 310 38.33 8.16 -15.61
C GLU A 310 39.41 9.09 -16.14
N LEU A 311 39.47 10.31 -15.58
CA LEU A 311 40.52 11.24 -15.86
C LEU A 311 41.73 10.56 -15.26
N ASN A 312 42.51 9.92 -16.14
CA ASN A 312 43.83 9.42 -15.85
C ASN A 312 44.50 10.37 -14.87
N GLU A 313 44.77 9.87 -13.67
CA GLU A 313 45.67 10.45 -12.69
C GLU A 313 47.07 10.55 -13.32
N ALA A 314 47.31 11.59 -14.10
CA ALA A 314 48.62 11.93 -14.63
C ALA A 314 48.68 13.41 -15.07
N GLU A 315 48.29 14.34 -14.19
CA GLU A 315 48.86 15.70 -14.24
C GLU A 315 49.53 16.00 -12.90
N GLU A 316 50.82 15.72 -12.89
CA GLU A 316 51.81 16.19 -11.93
C GLU A 316 51.67 17.72 -11.76
N ILE A 317 51.30 18.14 -10.55
CA ILE A 317 51.26 19.56 -10.16
C ILE A 317 52.71 20.07 -10.06
N VAL A 318 53.23 20.63 -11.14
CA VAL A 318 54.49 21.39 -11.13
C VAL A 318 54.21 22.80 -10.58
N ILE A 319 54.57 22.99 -9.31
CA ILE A 319 54.62 24.30 -8.64
C ILE A 319 55.60 25.21 -9.38
N SER A 320 55.08 26.24 -10.06
CA SER A 320 55.92 27.30 -10.67
C SER A 320 55.64 28.67 -10.09
N ARG A 321 56.77 29.30 -9.77
CA ARG A 321 57.09 30.58 -9.09
C ARG A 321 56.46 31.86 -9.69
N PRO A 322 56.56 33.01 -8.96
CA PRO A 322 55.74 34.20 -9.21
C PRO A 322 56.22 35.10 -10.36
N ALA A 323 55.32 36.02 -10.70
CA ALA A 323 55.26 36.87 -11.88
C ALA A 323 56.50 37.75 -12.17
N MET A 324 56.89 37.78 -13.44
CA MET A 324 57.78 38.79 -14.03
C MET A 324 57.10 39.48 -15.22
N LYS A 325 57.35 40.79 -15.32
CA LYS A 325 56.69 41.77 -16.18
C LYS A 325 57.04 41.67 -17.67
N LYS A 326 56.01 41.90 -18.48
CA LYS A 326 55.94 42.58 -19.80
C LYS A 326 56.95 42.22 -20.90
N ARG A 327 56.41 41.72 -22.02
CA ARG A 327 56.79 42.19 -23.36
C ARG A 327 55.60 42.10 -24.32
N LYS A 328 55.21 43.24 -24.91
CA LYS A 328 54.23 43.31 -26.02
C LYS A 328 54.86 42.64 -27.24
N GLY A 329 54.28 41.53 -27.70
CA GLY A 329 54.71 40.82 -28.89
C GLY A 329 53.53 40.14 -29.59
N ARG A 330 53.28 40.60 -30.82
CA ARG A 330 52.69 39.91 -31.99
C ARG A 330 51.63 38.81 -31.74
N ARG A 331 50.38 39.10 -32.11
CA ARG A 331 49.27 38.13 -32.26
C ARG A 331 49.68 36.99 -33.20
N SER A 332 49.95 35.81 -32.66
CA SER A 332 49.94 34.56 -33.43
C SER A 332 48.50 34.05 -33.49
N VAL A 333 47.98 33.89 -34.70
CA VAL A 333 46.69 33.25 -34.97
C VAL A 333 46.82 31.76 -34.61
N ILE A 334 46.42 31.41 -33.40
CA ILE A 334 46.22 30.02 -32.99
C ILE A 334 44.98 29.54 -33.72
N LYS A 335 45.16 28.61 -34.66
CA LYS A 335 44.06 27.88 -35.28
C LYS A 335 43.42 27.04 -34.17
N ASN A 336 42.28 27.48 -33.66
CA ASN A 336 41.46 26.69 -32.76
C ASN A 336 41.10 25.39 -33.48
N HIS A 337 41.75 24.29 -33.08
CA HIS A 337 41.32 22.95 -33.44
C HIS A 337 39.95 22.78 -32.79
N VAL A 338 38.90 22.77 -33.60
CA VAL A 338 37.56 22.38 -33.16
C VAL A 338 37.70 20.95 -32.62
N PRO A 339 37.45 20.70 -31.32
CA PRO A 339 37.49 19.35 -30.79
C PRO A 339 36.56 18.49 -31.63
N SER A 340 37.08 17.42 -32.24
CA SER A 340 36.24 16.48 -32.97
C SER A 340 35.17 16.00 -32.00
N ALA A 341 33.89 16.20 -32.34
CA ALA A 341 32.79 15.76 -31.50
C ALA A 341 33.03 14.30 -31.13
N PRO A 342 32.97 13.93 -29.83
CA PRO A 342 33.24 12.57 -29.41
C PRO A 342 32.35 11.60 -30.20
N PRO A 343 32.88 10.43 -30.58
CA PRO A 343 32.13 9.47 -31.37
C PRO A 343 30.81 9.16 -30.68
N ARG A 344 29.71 9.46 -31.37
CA ARG A 344 28.35 9.19 -30.88
C ARG A 344 28.21 7.67 -30.77
N ARG A 345 28.19 7.14 -29.55
CA ARG A 345 27.77 5.75 -29.33
C ARG A 345 26.32 5.59 -29.79
N PRO A 346 25.95 4.40 -30.30
CA PRO A 346 24.58 4.12 -30.72
C PRO A 346 23.62 4.29 -29.53
N LYS A 347 22.46 4.91 -29.78
CA LYS A 347 21.41 5.06 -28.77
C LYS A 347 20.88 3.68 -28.42
N GLN A 348 21.01 3.27 -27.16
CA GLN A 348 20.41 2.04 -26.67
C GLN A 348 18.89 2.09 -26.88
N THR A 349 18.34 1.04 -27.47
CA THR A 349 16.88 0.95 -27.68
C THR A 349 16.17 0.58 -26.37
N ILE A 350 14.88 0.90 -26.23
CA ILE A 350 14.11 0.49 -25.03
C ILE A 350 14.08 -1.03 -24.85
N VAL A 351 14.08 -1.76 -25.96
CA VAL A 351 14.10 -3.22 -25.97
C VAL A 351 15.44 -3.73 -25.42
N GLU A 352 16.56 -3.11 -25.79
CA GLU A 352 17.87 -3.44 -25.22
C GLU A 352 17.97 -3.08 -23.74
N ALA A 353 17.43 -1.93 -23.33
CA ALA A 353 17.42 -1.53 -21.93
C ALA A 353 16.62 -2.53 -21.08
N LEU A 354 15.39 -2.86 -21.51
CA LEU A 354 14.54 -3.84 -20.81
C LEU A 354 15.07 -5.27 -20.90
N GLY A 355 15.83 -5.62 -21.93
CA GLY A 355 16.48 -6.93 -22.05
C GLY A 355 17.54 -7.21 -20.99
N SER A 356 18.05 -6.16 -20.33
CA SER A 356 18.99 -6.28 -19.21
C SER A 356 18.32 -6.40 -17.83
N VAL A 357 17.01 -6.13 -17.76
CA VAL A 357 16.25 -6.15 -16.51
C VAL A 357 15.88 -7.60 -16.16
N PRO A 358 16.02 -8.02 -14.88
CA PRO A 358 15.57 -9.33 -14.43
C PRO A 358 14.11 -9.57 -14.79
N PHE A 359 13.83 -10.76 -15.33
CA PHE A 359 12.50 -11.11 -15.80
C PHE A 359 11.44 -10.95 -14.70
N GLU A 360 11.76 -11.34 -13.46
CA GLU A 360 10.84 -11.24 -12.33
C GLU A 360 10.49 -9.78 -11.98
N LEU A 361 11.48 -8.89 -11.96
CA LEU A 361 11.28 -7.46 -11.73
C LEU A 361 10.35 -6.85 -12.78
N LEU A 362 10.61 -7.15 -14.06
CA LEU A 362 9.76 -6.70 -15.16
C LEU A 362 8.34 -7.29 -15.01
N HIS A 363 8.23 -8.57 -14.70
CA HIS A 363 6.95 -9.25 -14.51
C HIS A 363 6.10 -8.65 -13.38
N ILE A 364 6.72 -8.23 -12.27
CA ILE A 364 6.05 -7.51 -11.18
C ILE A 364 5.62 -6.13 -11.65
N ALA A 365 6.50 -5.36 -12.29
CA ALA A 365 6.21 -3.99 -12.73
C ALA A 365 5.03 -3.93 -13.72
N GLU A 366 4.85 -4.98 -14.52
CA GLU A 366 3.76 -5.14 -15.49
C GLU A 366 2.41 -5.55 -14.86
N GLN A 367 2.38 -5.98 -13.59
CA GLN A 367 1.12 -6.35 -12.94
C GLN A 367 0.18 -5.13 -12.81
N PRO A 368 -1.15 -5.35 -12.85
CA PRO A 368 -2.08 -4.32 -12.41
C PRO A 368 -1.96 -4.11 -10.88
N LEU A 369 -2.19 -2.88 -10.42
CA LEU A 369 -2.21 -2.57 -8.98
C LEU A 369 -3.60 -2.90 -8.45
N VAL A 370 -3.74 -3.99 -7.69
CA VAL A 370 -5.04 -4.47 -7.20
C VAL A 370 -5.03 -4.82 -5.72
N ARG A 371 -6.22 -4.79 -5.11
CA ARG A 371 -6.47 -5.29 -3.76
C ARG A 371 -7.86 -5.91 -3.61
N GLY A 372 -8.04 -6.79 -2.63
CA GLY A 372 -9.30 -7.47 -2.28
C GLY A 372 -9.16 -8.98 -2.16
N ALA A 373 -10.07 -9.61 -1.40
CA ALA A 373 -10.00 -11.04 -1.07
C ALA A 373 -10.10 -12.00 -2.26
N ALA A 374 -10.56 -11.52 -3.41
CA ALA A 374 -10.45 -12.27 -4.65
C ALA A 374 -8.99 -12.57 -5.05
N PHE A 375 -8.03 -11.78 -4.58
CA PHE A 375 -6.60 -12.02 -4.71
C PHE A 375 -6.04 -12.56 -3.39
N ALA A 376 -6.16 -13.88 -3.19
CA ALA A 376 -5.84 -14.55 -1.93
C ALA A 376 -4.41 -14.28 -1.43
N ASN A 377 -3.41 -14.24 -2.32
CA ASN A 377 -2.03 -13.99 -1.90
C ASN A 377 -1.75 -12.51 -1.61
N GLY A 378 -2.63 -11.60 -2.00
CA GLY A 378 -2.42 -10.16 -1.83
C GLY A 378 -2.60 -9.65 -0.41
N GLY A 379 -3.12 -10.47 0.51
CA GLY A 379 -3.49 -9.99 1.84
C GLY A 379 -4.54 -8.86 1.79
N ILE A 380 -4.60 -8.09 2.86
CA ILE A 380 -5.52 -6.94 3.00
C ILE A 380 -5.13 -5.80 2.05
N SER A 381 -3.83 -5.56 1.88
CA SER A 381 -3.26 -4.43 1.13
C SER A 381 -3.21 -4.64 -0.39
N GLY A 382 -3.22 -5.90 -0.84
CA GLY A 382 -3.01 -6.25 -2.25
C GLY A 382 -1.54 -6.16 -2.67
N ASN A 383 -1.28 -6.10 -3.97
CA ASN A 383 0.09 -5.98 -4.53
C ASN A 383 0.55 -4.53 -4.76
N ILE A 384 -0.18 -3.54 -4.22
CA ILE A 384 -0.02 -2.14 -4.61
C ILE A 384 1.43 -1.66 -4.37
N ALA A 385 1.98 -1.87 -3.18
CA ALA A 385 3.34 -1.43 -2.86
C ALA A 385 4.40 -2.13 -3.72
N PHE A 386 4.29 -3.45 -3.94
CA PHE A 386 5.27 -4.21 -4.71
C PHE A 386 5.35 -3.71 -6.16
N VAL A 387 4.20 -3.51 -6.81
CA VAL A 387 4.15 -3.01 -8.19
C VAL A 387 4.63 -1.57 -8.27
N THR A 388 4.26 -0.72 -7.30
CA THR A 388 4.74 0.67 -7.21
C THR A 388 6.27 0.71 -7.13
N ARG A 389 6.88 -0.04 -6.20
CA ARG A 389 8.34 -0.11 -6.02
C ARG A 389 9.03 -0.68 -7.26
N ALA A 390 8.49 -1.75 -7.85
CA ALA A 390 9.02 -2.34 -9.08
C ALA A 390 9.05 -1.34 -10.24
N ARG A 391 7.96 -0.57 -10.44
CA ARG A 391 7.91 0.46 -11.48
C ARG A 391 8.90 1.60 -11.21
N ARG A 392 9.03 2.03 -9.96
CA ARG A 392 10.03 3.06 -9.57
C ARG A 392 11.44 2.60 -9.87
N LEU A 393 11.79 1.38 -9.46
CA LEU A 393 13.10 0.81 -9.75
C LEU A 393 13.33 0.71 -11.26
N LEU A 394 12.33 0.26 -12.02
CA LEU A 394 12.42 0.21 -13.48
C LEU A 394 12.68 1.60 -14.10
N TYR A 395 12.05 2.66 -13.57
CA TYR A 395 12.32 4.02 -14.06
C TYR A 395 13.74 4.49 -13.75
N LYS A 396 14.27 4.18 -12.56
CA LYS A 396 15.67 4.47 -12.21
C LYS A 396 16.63 3.78 -13.18
N LEU A 397 16.40 2.48 -13.46
CA LEU A 397 17.18 1.73 -14.45
C LEU A 397 17.10 2.36 -15.84
N LEU A 398 15.90 2.74 -16.28
CA LEU A 398 15.71 3.40 -17.57
C LEU A 398 16.37 4.79 -17.63
N GLN A 399 16.56 5.46 -16.48
CA GLN A 399 17.32 6.72 -16.36
C GLN A 399 18.83 6.51 -16.29
N GLY A 400 19.32 5.26 -16.35
CA GLY A 400 20.73 4.91 -16.34
C GLY A 400 21.32 4.70 -14.95
N GLU A 401 20.51 4.64 -13.89
CA GLU A 401 21.00 4.20 -12.59
C GLU A 401 21.37 2.70 -12.64
N PRO A 402 22.45 2.27 -11.97
CA PRO A 402 22.83 0.86 -11.94
C PRO A 402 21.80 0.04 -11.17
N MET A 403 21.62 -1.22 -11.56
CA MET A 403 20.73 -2.13 -10.85
C MET A 403 21.33 -2.52 -9.49
N PRO A 404 20.58 -2.39 -8.39
CA PRO A 404 20.99 -2.94 -7.09
C PRO A 404 21.22 -4.45 -7.20
N GLU A 405 22.28 -4.96 -6.57
CA GLU A 405 22.57 -6.41 -6.55
C GLU A 405 21.43 -7.23 -5.93
N ARG A 406 20.71 -6.62 -4.96
CA ARG A 406 19.59 -7.22 -4.24
C ARG A 406 18.33 -6.39 -4.43
N TRP A 407 17.90 -6.26 -5.68
CA TRP A 407 16.71 -5.49 -6.05
C TRP A 407 15.44 -5.97 -5.33
N GLU A 408 15.40 -7.23 -4.92
CA GLU A 408 14.32 -7.86 -4.17
C GLU A 408 14.12 -7.17 -2.82
N ASP A 409 15.18 -6.75 -2.13
CA ASP A 409 15.07 -6.05 -0.84
C ASP A 409 14.45 -4.64 -1.00
N GLU A 410 14.58 -4.02 -2.19
CA GLU A 410 13.89 -2.76 -2.49
C GLU A 410 12.39 -2.94 -2.71
N ILE A 411 11.94 -4.14 -3.07
CA ILE A 411 10.53 -4.43 -3.37
C ILE A 411 9.85 -5.10 -2.18
N PHE A 412 10.46 -6.14 -1.64
CA PHE A 412 10.01 -6.94 -0.51
C PHE A 412 10.73 -6.48 0.76
N VAL A 413 10.19 -5.44 1.39
CA VAL A 413 10.74 -4.91 2.64
C VAL A 413 10.82 -6.03 3.67
N GLN A 414 12.03 -6.22 4.22
CA GLN A 414 12.32 -7.31 5.16
C GLN A 414 11.40 -7.26 6.37
N GLY A 415 10.94 -8.44 6.80
CA GLY A 415 10.09 -8.61 7.98
C GLY A 415 8.58 -8.54 7.71
N GLU A 416 8.15 -8.23 6.49
CA GLU A 416 6.72 -8.24 6.13
C GLU A 416 6.19 -9.65 5.78
N GLY A 417 7.06 -10.64 5.62
CA GLY A 417 6.67 -11.99 5.17
C GLY A 417 6.14 -12.03 3.74
N ALA A 418 6.48 -11.01 2.95
CA ALA A 418 6.08 -10.88 1.56
C ALA A 418 7.11 -11.49 0.61
N ASP A 419 6.62 -12.09 -0.47
CA ASP A 419 7.38 -12.71 -1.55
C ASP A 419 6.78 -12.43 -2.94
N LEU A 420 7.38 -13.02 -3.98
CA LEU A 420 6.93 -12.90 -5.36
C LEU A 420 5.46 -13.31 -5.55
N THR A 421 4.96 -14.28 -4.79
CA THR A 421 3.57 -14.76 -4.91
C THR A 421 2.56 -13.74 -4.45
N ASN A 422 2.94 -12.80 -3.57
CA ASN A 422 2.11 -11.68 -3.13
C ASN A 422 2.08 -10.54 -4.16
N ALA A 423 3.09 -10.45 -5.03
CA ALA A 423 3.19 -9.42 -6.05
C ALA A 423 2.41 -9.77 -7.35
N ILE A 424 2.37 -11.05 -7.71
CA ILE A 424 1.76 -11.52 -8.97
C ILE A 424 0.28 -11.85 -8.81
N VAL A 425 -0.57 -11.17 -9.58
CA VAL A 425 -2.02 -11.28 -9.45
C VAL A 425 -2.53 -12.57 -10.09
N LYS A 426 -3.00 -13.51 -9.26
CA LYS A 426 -3.70 -14.73 -9.68
C LYS A 426 -5.09 -14.77 -9.04
N ILE A 427 -6.15 -14.83 -9.84
CA ILE A 427 -7.54 -14.81 -9.34
C ILE A 427 -8.27 -16.09 -9.75
N GLY A 428 -8.46 -16.97 -8.77
CA GLY A 428 -9.04 -18.30 -8.96
C GLY A 428 -8.23 -19.17 -9.93
N ALA A 429 -8.83 -20.23 -10.46
CA ALA A 429 -8.22 -21.09 -11.47
C ALA A 429 -8.12 -20.44 -12.86
N SER A 430 -8.67 -19.24 -13.04
CA SER A 430 -8.71 -18.57 -14.34
C SER A 430 -7.39 -17.86 -14.61
N GLN A 431 -6.59 -18.43 -15.52
CA GLN A 431 -5.37 -17.79 -16.05
C GLN A 431 -5.67 -16.59 -16.97
N ARG A 432 -6.93 -16.11 -17.05
CA ARG A 432 -7.26 -14.97 -17.91
C ARG A 432 -6.80 -13.68 -17.24
N PRO A 433 -5.85 -12.94 -17.86
CA PRO A 433 -5.44 -11.66 -17.32
C PRO A 433 -6.64 -10.72 -17.25
N PHE A 434 -6.64 -9.77 -16.31
CA PHE A 434 -7.64 -8.70 -16.27
C PHE A 434 -7.70 -7.98 -17.61
N PRO A 435 -8.79 -7.32 -18.02
CA PRO A 435 -8.68 -6.34 -19.09
C PRO A 435 -7.90 -5.11 -18.57
N PRO A 436 -7.14 -4.40 -19.42
CA PRO A 436 -6.59 -3.11 -19.05
C PRO A 436 -7.72 -2.09 -18.88
N PHE A 437 -7.59 -1.24 -17.87
CA PHE A 437 -8.57 -0.21 -17.56
C PHE A 437 -7.95 1.18 -17.64
N VAL A 438 -8.82 2.17 -17.84
CA VAL A 438 -8.47 3.59 -17.80
C VAL A 438 -9.16 4.23 -16.60
N CYS A 439 -8.38 4.90 -15.77
CA CYS A 439 -8.87 5.62 -14.61
C CYS A 439 -9.96 6.61 -15.04
N PRO A 440 -11.17 6.52 -14.46
CA PRO A 440 -12.29 7.38 -14.83
C PRO A 440 -12.01 8.85 -14.51
N ASN A 441 -11.18 9.13 -13.49
CA ASN A 441 -10.87 10.48 -13.01
C ASN A 441 -9.75 11.13 -13.83
N CYS A 442 -8.57 10.52 -13.85
CA CYS A 442 -7.36 11.14 -14.40
C CYS A 442 -6.95 10.59 -15.78
N LYS A 443 -7.69 9.61 -16.32
CA LYS A 443 -7.47 8.94 -17.61
C LYS A 443 -6.14 8.19 -17.75
N SER A 444 -5.41 7.96 -16.66
CA SER A 444 -4.23 7.08 -16.65
C SER A 444 -4.63 5.61 -16.83
N ALA A 445 -3.73 4.75 -17.29
CA ALA A 445 -3.94 3.30 -17.22
C ALA A 445 -3.98 2.85 -15.74
N ILE A 446 -4.76 1.81 -15.45
CA ILE A 446 -4.83 1.12 -14.16
C ILE A 446 -4.85 -0.40 -14.35
#